data_AF-A0A0T6AWX9-F1
#
_entry.id   AF-A0A0T6AWX9-F1
#
_cell.length_a   1.000
_cell.length_b   1.000
_cell.length_c   1.000
_cell.angle_alpha   90.00
_cell.angle_beta   90.00
_cell.angle_gamma   90.00
#
_symmetry.space_group_name_H-M   'P 1'
#
loop_
_entity.id
_entity.type
_entity.pdbx_description
1 polymer ?
#
loop_
_entity_poly.entity_id
_entity_poly.type
_entity_poly.pdbx_seq_one_letter_code
_entity_poly.pdbx_strand_id
1 'polypeptide(L)'
;ALKGIKSTCLVAILEEEEFHCTGVLIHPMYVLTAGHCVKGSPKKYAIVDNPSRTDNIVAVTDIIRPHTKVNEEIGCETDDIVMLRLERAINCEPIVLNEDDLGIKDNFVLRWNREKNGNETVYHRESIPIDIY
;
A
#
# COMPACT_ATOMS: atom_id res chain seq x y z
N ALA A 1 15.03 -18.94 -6.37
CA ALA A 1 15.45 -17.57 -6.00
C ALA A 1 14.29 -16.62 -6.21
N LEU A 2 13.98 -15.81 -5.19
CA LEU A 2 12.81 -14.94 -4.99
C LEU A 2 12.65 -13.82 -6.05
N LYS A 3 12.54 -14.16 -7.33
CA LYS A 3 12.39 -13.19 -8.43
C LYS A 3 11.13 -12.32 -8.23
N GLY A 4 10.04 -12.89 -7.71
CA GLY A 4 8.79 -12.16 -7.45
C GLY A 4 8.86 -11.16 -6.29
N ILE A 5 9.66 -11.40 -5.25
CA ILE A 5 9.80 -10.48 -4.10
C ILE A 5 10.52 -9.18 -4.50
N LYS A 6 11.45 -9.27 -5.45
CA LYS A 6 12.23 -8.11 -5.90
C LYS A 6 11.43 -7.15 -6.80
N SER A 7 10.41 -7.64 -7.50
CA SER A 7 9.59 -6.85 -8.43
C SER A 7 8.36 -6.20 -7.81
N THR A 8 7.94 -6.60 -6.60
CA THR A 8 6.75 -6.00 -5.97
C THR A 8 7.01 -4.55 -5.54
N CYS A 9 6.25 -3.61 -6.10
CA CYS A 9 6.22 -2.23 -5.62
C CYS A 9 5.32 -2.08 -4.39
N LEU A 10 5.91 -2.35 -3.22
CA LEU A 10 5.38 -1.91 -1.94
C LEU A 10 5.60 -0.40 -1.81
N VAL A 11 4.55 0.34 -1.48
CA VAL A 11 4.61 1.79 -1.27
C VAL A 11 4.26 2.16 0.16
N ALA A 12 4.74 3.32 0.60
CA ALA A 12 4.26 3.94 1.84
C ALA A 12 3.19 4.98 1.53
N ILE A 13 2.18 5.01 2.37
CA ILE A 13 1.12 6.00 2.37
C ILE A 13 1.45 6.98 3.49
N LEU A 14 1.68 8.23 3.11
CA LEU A 14 1.88 9.32 4.03
C LEU A 14 0.53 9.98 4.29
N GLU A 15 0.19 10.22 5.55
CA GLU A 15 -0.95 11.04 5.96
C GLU A 15 -0.40 12.29 6.65
N GLU A 16 -0.72 13.48 6.14
CA GLU A 16 -0.19 14.75 6.66
C GLU A 16 1.36 14.72 6.77
N GLU A 17 2.02 14.20 5.73
CA GLU A 17 3.48 14.05 5.59
C GLU A 17 4.15 12.98 6.49
N GLU A 18 3.39 12.27 7.32
CA GLU A 18 3.90 11.22 8.20
C GLU A 18 3.57 9.81 7.68
N PHE A 19 4.49 8.85 7.86
CA PHE A 19 4.25 7.46 7.49
C PHE A 19 3.04 6.91 8.28
N HIS A 20 1.98 6.51 7.57
CA HIS A 20 0.73 6.05 8.15
C HIS A 20 0.46 4.56 7.86
N CYS A 21 0.44 4.20 6.58
CA CYS A 21 0.08 2.87 6.12
C CYS A 21 0.99 2.41 4.96
N THR A 22 0.77 1.18 4.50
CA THR A 22 1.40 0.62 3.30
C THR A 22 0.35 0.34 2.24
N GLY A 23 0.75 0.40 0.96
CA GLY A 23 -0.07 -0.05 -0.15
C GLY A 23 0.76 -0.81 -1.18
N VAL A 24 0.11 -1.28 -2.23
CA VAL A 24 0.77 -1.94 -3.36
C VAL A 24 0.34 -1.30 -4.67
N LEU A 25 1.29 -1.04 -5.56
CA LEU A 25 0.98 -0.52 -6.89
C LEU A 25 0.38 -1.66 -7.74
N ILE A 26 -0.82 -1.46 -8.28
CA ILE A 26 -1.52 -2.44 -9.15
C ILE A 26 -1.65 -1.94 -10.61
N HIS A 27 -1.33 -0.67 -10.84
CA HIS A 27 -1.22 0.00 -12.13
C HIS A 27 -0.30 1.21 -11.94
N PRO A 28 0.41 1.75 -12.97
CA PRO A 28 1.34 2.88 -12.81
C PRO A 28 0.84 4.07 -11.99
N MET A 29 -0.47 4.29 -11.91
CA MET A 29 -1.13 5.37 -11.18
C MET A 29 -2.23 4.91 -10.19
N TYR A 30 -2.31 3.62 -9.86
CA TYR A 30 -3.26 3.13 -8.87
C TYR A 30 -2.59 2.25 -7.82
N VAL A 31 -2.80 2.64 -6.56
CA VAL A 31 -2.37 1.90 -5.37
C VAL A 31 -3.57 1.24 -4.73
N LEU A 32 -3.46 -0.05 -4.42
CA LEU A 32 -4.43 -0.80 -3.62
C LEU A 32 -4.00 -0.76 -2.15
N THR A 33 -4.95 -0.52 -1.25
CA THR A 33 -4.70 -0.48 0.20
C THR A 33 -5.97 -0.85 0.98
N ALA A 34 -5.86 -0.91 2.31
CA ALA A 34 -6.98 -1.08 3.21
C ALA A 34 -7.85 0.19 3.30
N GLY A 35 -9.17 0.02 3.42
CA GLY A 35 -10.14 1.10 3.55
C GLY A 35 -9.94 1.94 4.82
N HIS A 36 -9.56 1.29 5.93
CA HIS A 36 -9.34 1.96 7.21
C HIS A 36 -8.12 2.90 7.22
N CYS A 37 -7.18 2.74 6.27
CA CYS A 37 -6.00 3.59 6.11
C CYS A 37 -6.30 4.96 5.50
N VAL A 38 -7.50 5.17 4.93
CA VAL A 38 -7.83 6.43 4.24
C VAL A 38 -9.20 6.95 4.65
N LYS A 39 -9.26 8.15 5.20
CA LYS A 39 -10.48 8.80 5.67
C LYS A 39 -10.51 10.27 5.25
N GLY A 40 -11.68 10.74 4.85
CA GLY A 40 -11.87 12.13 4.45
C GLY A 40 -11.27 12.43 3.07
N SER A 41 -10.43 13.46 2.98
CA SER A 41 -10.01 14.04 1.71
C SER A 41 -8.75 13.37 1.13
N PRO A 42 -8.67 13.11 -0.19
CA PRO A 42 -7.45 12.64 -0.86
C PRO A 42 -6.24 13.56 -0.63
N LYS A 43 -6.47 14.87 -0.42
CA LYS A 43 -5.41 15.88 -0.23
C LYS A 43 -4.52 15.64 0.99
N LYS A 44 -4.98 14.82 1.94
CA LYS A 44 -4.20 14.44 3.12
C LYS A 44 -3.12 13.41 2.82
N TYR A 45 -3.25 12.72 1.68
CA TYR A 45 -2.47 11.53 1.38
C TYR A 45 -1.47 11.78 0.26
N ALA A 46 -0.28 11.24 0.45
CA ALA A 46 0.74 11.14 -0.58
C ALA A 46 1.40 9.76 -0.56
N ILE A 47 1.98 9.37 -1.68
CA ILE A 47 2.61 8.06 -1.87
C ILE A 47 4.11 8.25 -2.12
N VAL A 48 4.91 7.39 -1.49
CA VAL A 48 6.34 7.22 -1.78
C VAL A 48 6.68 5.75 -1.98
N ASP A 49 7.57 5.45 -2.90
CA ASP A 49 8.08 4.09 -3.14
C ASP A 49 9.12 3.65 -2.11
N ASN A 50 9.73 4.60 -1.40
CA ASN A 50 10.61 4.35 -0.27
C ASN A 50 10.44 5.45 0.79
N PRO A 51 9.92 5.14 1.99
CA PRO A 51 9.69 6.14 3.04
C PRO A 51 10.97 6.70 3.68
N SER A 52 12.14 6.14 3.38
CA SER A 52 13.43 6.77 3.71
C SER A 52 13.91 7.78 2.67
N ARG A 53 13.15 8.00 1.60
CA ARG A 53 13.47 8.98 0.56
C ARG A 53 12.35 10.02 0.46
N THR A 54 12.73 11.25 0.19
CA THR A 54 11.82 12.40 0.07
C THR A 54 11.76 12.97 -1.35
N ASP A 55 12.45 12.35 -2.31
CA ASP A 55 12.64 12.85 -3.68
C ASP A 55 11.52 12.42 -4.65
N ASN A 56 10.62 11.53 -4.23
CA ASN A 56 9.59 10.96 -5.10
C ASN A 56 8.21 10.87 -4.44
N ILE A 57 7.79 11.96 -3.79
CA ILE A 57 6.45 12.09 -3.23
C ILE A 57 5.45 12.32 -4.39
N VAL A 58 4.34 11.60 -4.37
CA VAL A 58 3.24 11.71 -5.35
C VAL A 58 1.92 11.95 -4.63
N ALA A 59 1.21 13.02 -4.98
CA ALA A 59 -0.08 13.32 -4.38
C ALA A 59 -1.16 12.30 -4.78
N VAL A 60 -2.09 12.03 -3.86
CA VAL A 60 -3.32 11.30 -4.15
C VAL A 60 -4.36 12.28 -4.68
N THR A 61 -4.97 11.93 -5.82
CA THR A 61 -5.99 12.75 -6.49
C THR A 61 -7.40 12.26 -6.24
N ASP A 62 -7.58 10.96 -5.97
CA ASP A 62 -8.89 10.35 -5.75
C ASP A 62 -8.82 9.12 -4.85
N ILE A 63 -9.93 8.85 -4.14
CA ILE A 63 -10.13 7.68 -3.29
C ILE A 63 -11.32 6.91 -3.85
N ILE A 64 -11.04 5.78 -4.48
CA ILE A 64 -12.03 4.95 -5.17
C ILE A 64 -12.42 3.80 -4.25
N ARG A 65 -13.66 3.84 -3.74
CA ARG A 65 -14.26 2.80 -2.90
C ARG A 65 -15.14 1.89 -3.76
N PRO A 66 -14.66 0.71 -4.17
CA PRO A 66 -15.42 -0.19 -5.04
C PRO A 66 -16.64 -0.79 -4.33
N HIS A 67 -16.58 -0.93 -3.01
CA HIS A 67 -17.66 -1.45 -2.20
C HIS A 67 -18.12 -0.39 -1.19
N THR A 68 -19.27 0.22 -1.46
CA THR A 68 -19.85 1.30 -0.64
C THR A 68 -20.95 0.81 0.29
N LYS A 69 -20.98 -0.48 0.64
CA LYS A 69 -21.99 -1.02 1.57
C LYS A 69 -21.63 -0.59 2.98
N VAL A 70 -22.04 0.62 3.35
CA VAL A 70 -22.15 1.03 4.74
C VAL A 70 -23.17 0.08 5.38
N ASN A 71 -22.71 -0.79 6.28
CA ASN A 71 -23.65 -1.45 7.17
C ASN A 71 -24.10 -0.43 8.21
N GLU A 72 -25.28 0.17 7.99
CA GLU A 72 -25.87 1.20 8.85
C GLU A 72 -26.08 0.72 10.30
N GLU A 73 -26.14 -0.59 10.57
CA GLU A 73 -26.29 -1.14 11.94
C GLU A 73 -24.98 -1.23 12.73
N ILE A 74 -23.83 -1.41 12.06
CA ILE A 74 -22.55 -1.72 12.73
C ILE A 74 -21.57 -0.54 12.65
N GLY A 75 -21.82 0.43 11.76
CA GLY A 75 -20.91 1.55 11.53
C GLY A 75 -19.53 1.13 10.99
N CYS A 76 -19.41 -0.13 10.55
CA CYS A 76 -18.20 -0.69 9.95
C CYS A 76 -18.38 -0.78 8.43
N GLU A 77 -17.39 -0.27 7.71
CA GLU A 77 -17.22 -0.54 6.29
C GLU A 77 -16.97 -2.05 6.16
N THR A 78 -17.88 -2.80 5.54
CA THR A 78 -17.78 -4.26 5.47
C THR A 78 -16.64 -4.74 4.58
N ASP A 79 -16.12 -3.84 3.75
CA ASP A 79 -15.07 -4.12 2.76
C ASP A 79 -13.88 -3.18 3.01
N ASP A 80 -12.88 -3.68 3.73
CA ASP A 80 -11.67 -2.95 4.11
C ASP A 80 -10.68 -2.87 2.93
N ILE A 81 -11.14 -2.42 1.77
CA ILE A 81 -10.35 -2.33 0.54
C ILE A 81 -10.71 -1.08 -0.26
N VAL A 82 -9.67 -0.38 -0.75
CA VAL A 82 -9.81 0.88 -1.48
C VAL A 82 -8.67 1.06 -2.46
N MET A 83 -8.92 1.81 -3.53
CA MET A 83 -7.89 2.19 -4.50
C MET A 83 -7.63 3.69 -4.43
N LEU A 84 -6.36 4.08 -4.50
CA LEU A 84 -5.92 5.47 -4.56
C LEU A 84 -5.46 5.79 -5.98
N ARG A 85 -5.98 6.86 -6.57
CA ARG A 85 -5.51 7.38 -7.85
C ARG A 85 -4.40 8.39 -7.62
N LEU A 86 -3.27 8.21 -8.29
CA LEU A 86 -2.10 9.07 -8.17
C LEU A 86 -2.12 10.22 -9.18
N GLU A 87 -1.52 11.35 -8.82
CA GLU A 87 -1.34 12.50 -9.72
C GLU A 87 -0.49 12.17 -10.95
N ARG A 88 0.53 11.32 -10.76
CA ARG A 88 1.44 10.87 -11.82
C ARG A 88 1.87 9.43 -11.59
N ALA A 89 2.45 8.83 -12.61
CA ALA A 89 3.00 7.49 -12.50
C ALA A 89 4.19 7.44 -11.52
N ILE A 90 4.27 6.37 -10.74
CA ILE A 90 5.45 6.03 -9.93
C ILE A 90 6.34 5.10 -10.76
N ASN A 91 7.66 5.34 -10.71
CA ASN A 91 8.65 4.54 -11.43
C ASN A 91 9.00 3.25 -10.69
N CYS A 92 8.02 2.36 -10.53
CA CYS A 92 8.18 1.01 -10.00
C CYS A 92 7.20 0.04 -10.69
N GLU A 93 7.49 -1.26 -10.64
CA GLU A 93 6.68 -2.27 -11.32
C GLU A 93 5.40 -2.61 -10.51
N PRO A 94 4.20 -2.52 -11.13
CA PRO A 94 2.96 -2.95 -10.50
C PRO A 94 2.93 -4.46 -10.25
N ILE A 95 2.24 -4.88 -9.19
CA ILE A 95 1.92 -6.29 -8.96
C ILE A 95 0.79 -6.74 -9.89
N VAL A 96 0.90 -7.96 -10.40
CA VAL A 96 -0.16 -8.59 -11.19
C VAL A 96 -1.25 -9.11 -10.25
N LEU A 97 -2.49 -8.71 -10.50
CA LEU A 97 -3.67 -9.29 -9.86
C LEU A 97 -4.07 -10.55 -10.62
N ASN A 98 -4.31 -11.65 -9.90
CA ASN A 98 -4.73 -12.91 -10.50
C ASN A 98 -6.25 -13.03 -10.42
N GLU A 99 -6.87 -13.56 -11.47
CA GLU A 99 -8.31 -13.84 -11.53
C GLU A 99 -8.67 -15.16 -10.81
N ASP A 100 -7.73 -16.11 -10.77
CA ASP A 100 -7.90 -17.44 -10.18
C ASP A 100 -7.13 -17.60 -8.86
N ASP A 101 -7.66 -18.45 -7.97
CA ASP A 101 -6.94 -18.94 -6.80
C ASP A 101 -5.80 -19.86 -7.28
N LEU A 102 -4.59 -19.32 -7.34
CA LEU A 102 -3.43 -19.97 -7.96
C LEU A 102 -2.88 -21.18 -7.20
N GLY A 103 -3.54 -21.64 -6.12
CA GLY A 103 -3.03 -22.71 -5.28
C GLY A 103 -1.75 -22.24 -4.59
N ILE A 104 -1.93 -21.53 -3.49
CA ILE A 104 -0.90 -20.65 -2.96
C ILE A 104 0.23 -21.44 -2.28
N LYS A 105 1.41 -21.51 -2.93
CA LYS A 105 2.65 -22.08 -2.36
C LYS A 105 3.66 -20.96 -2.08
N ASP A 106 4.38 -21.07 -0.97
CA ASP A 106 5.42 -20.12 -0.52
C ASP A 106 4.91 -18.68 -0.35
N ASN A 107 4.01 -18.49 0.62
CA ASN A 107 3.42 -17.21 0.92
C ASN A 107 4.32 -16.33 1.79
N PHE A 108 4.27 -15.02 1.55
CA PHE A 108 4.96 -14.05 2.38
C PHE A 108 4.18 -12.74 2.45
N VAL A 109 4.34 -12.02 3.54
CA VAL A 109 3.90 -10.64 3.72
C VAL A 109 5.10 -9.72 3.56
N LEU A 110 4.96 -8.68 2.74
CA LEU A 110 5.93 -7.59 2.67
C LEU A 110 5.49 -6.44 3.56
N ARG A 111 6.43 -5.86 4.31
CA ARG A 111 6.19 -4.66 5.12
C ARG A 111 7.38 -3.71 5.13
N TRP A 112 7.15 -2.48 5.55
CA TRP A 112 8.20 -1.55 5.95
C TRP A 112 8.50 -1.72 7.45
N ASN A 113 9.71 -2.15 7.78
CA ASN A 113 10.20 -2.20 9.15
C ASN A 113 10.89 -0.88 9.50
N ARG A 114 10.51 -0.29 10.64
CA ARG A 114 11.06 0.98 11.12
C ARG A 114 12.26 0.72 12.02
N GLU A 115 13.38 1.35 11.71
CA GLU A 115 14.61 1.33 12.52
C GLU A 115 14.98 2.75 12.93
N LYS A 116 15.37 2.93 14.21
CA LYS A 116 15.82 4.22 14.74
C LYS A 116 17.33 4.20 14.91
N ASN A 117 18.02 5.05 14.17
CA ASN A 117 19.46 5.24 14.25
C ASN A 117 19.75 6.65 14.77
N GLY A 118 19.77 6.78 16.10
CA GLY A 118 19.85 8.08 16.77
C GLY A 118 18.61 8.94 16.47
N ASN A 119 18.80 10.09 15.82
CA ASN A 119 17.71 10.98 15.41
C ASN A 119 17.13 10.65 14.03
N GLU A 120 17.75 9.74 13.28
CA GLU A 120 17.30 9.34 11.96
C GLU A 120 16.35 8.14 12.07
N THR A 121 15.25 8.16 11.32
CA THR A 121 14.38 7.00 11.13
C THR A 121 14.62 6.45 9.74
N VAL A 122 15.03 5.19 9.66
CA VAL A 122 15.22 4.47 8.41
C VAL A 122 14.18 3.35 8.31
N TYR A 123 13.71 3.09 7.11
CA TYR A 123 12.73 2.07 6.82
C TYR A 123 13.33 1.06 5.86
N HIS A 124 13.26 -0.21 6.25
CA HIS A 124 13.75 -1.32 5.45
C HIS A 124 12.60 -2.21 5.04
N ARG A 125 12.64 -2.73 3.81
CA ARG A 125 11.66 -3.69 3.35
C ARG A 125 11.96 -5.05 3.97
N GLU A 126 10.96 -5.66 4.59
CA GLU A 126 11.06 -6.98 5.20
C GLU A 126 10.03 -7.93 4.57
N SER A 127 10.44 -9.18 4.31
CA SER A 127 9.56 -10.26 3.86
C SER A 127 9.42 -11.30 4.96
N ILE A 128 8.20 -11.55 5.38
CA ILE A 128 7.86 -12.51 6.44
C ILE A 128 7.13 -13.69 5.80
N PRO A 129 7.66 -14.92 5.86
CA PRO A 129 6.93 -16.09 5.36
C PRO A 129 5.66 -16.29 6.19
N ILE A 130 4.56 -16.69 5.53
CA ILE A 130 3.31 -17.07 6.19
C ILE A 130 2.89 -18.46 5.72
N ASP A 131 2.38 -19.25 6.66
CA ASP A 131 1.75 -20.53 6.36
C ASP A 131 0.25 -20.27 6.18
N ILE A 132 -0.25 -20.50 4.96
CA ILE A 132 -1.69 -20.48 4.68
C ILE A 132 -2.16 -21.93 4.74
N TYR A 133 -2.91 -22.26 5.80
CA TYR A 133 -3.44 -23.60 6.09
C TYR A 133 -4.77 -23.85 5.38
#